data_AF-A0A6A3R217-F1
#
_entry.id   AF-A0A6A3R217-F1
#
_cell.length_a   1.000
_cell.length_b   1.000
_cell.length_c   1.000
_cell.angle_alpha   90.00
_cell.angle_beta   90.00
_cell.angle_gamma   90.00
#
_symmetry.space_group_name_H-M   'P 1'
#
loop_
_entity.id
_entity.type
_entity.pdbx_description
1 polymer ?
#
loop_
_entity_poly.entity_id
_entity_poly.type
_entity_poly.pdbx_seq_one_letter_code
_entity_poly.pdbx_strand_id
1 'polypeptide(L)'
;MDAVTGISQTAEVFWTRVRTRMEESEVIAAAIKAGKYGSRSWTSLKSHFGDLSKKASKFIRCVKKVKSLRESGTTERDALLKAQELYHVENNSTFEYQACYVERSVCPKFRKLMQVSNKRKSLKLCGENARDSSAANEGTTALSSTSGEGKGAKEANGVKYSNPKRSQERLQARAVKAQENLSSSMASKTEVAKTRLRIREEQALQ
;
A
#
# COMPACT_ATOMS: atom_id res chain seq x y z
N MET A 1 -8.16 -31.88 -5.57
CA MET A 1 -8.53 -30.73 -4.72
C MET A 1 -9.55 -31.29 -3.75
N ASP A 2 -9.12 -31.70 -2.56
CA ASP A 2 -10.00 -32.41 -1.64
C ASP A 2 -11.01 -31.46 -1.01
N ALA A 3 -12.28 -31.77 -1.22
CA ALA A 3 -13.44 -31.05 -0.70
C ALA A 3 -13.71 -31.35 0.80
N VAL A 4 -12.70 -31.82 1.54
CA VAL A 4 -12.87 -32.41 2.89
C VAL A 4 -12.70 -31.41 4.03
N THR A 5 -12.12 -30.23 3.79
CA THR A 5 -12.00 -29.20 4.85
C THR A 5 -13.10 -28.16 4.72
N GLY A 6 -14.06 -28.23 5.66
CA GLY A 6 -15.08 -27.21 5.86
C GLY A 6 -14.51 -25.80 6.06
N ILE A 7 -15.40 -24.82 5.98
CA ILE A 7 -15.15 -23.37 5.82
C ILE A 7 -14.34 -22.74 7.00
N SER A 8 -14.03 -23.52 8.03
CA SER A 8 -13.39 -23.12 9.28
C SER A 8 -11.90 -23.51 9.37
N GLN A 9 -11.12 -23.37 8.28
CA GLN A 9 -9.68 -23.64 8.35
C GLN A 9 -8.96 -22.53 9.15
N THR A 10 -8.28 -22.89 10.25
CA THR A 10 -7.44 -21.93 10.98
C THR A 10 -6.24 -21.52 10.12
N ALA A 11 -5.70 -20.32 10.37
CA ALA A 11 -4.53 -19.83 9.64
C ALA A 11 -3.34 -20.79 9.74
N GLU A 12 -3.15 -21.44 10.89
CA GLU A 12 -2.12 -22.44 11.09
C GLU A 12 -2.28 -23.62 10.14
N VAL A 13 -3.46 -24.26 10.09
CA VAL A 13 -3.70 -25.41 9.20
C VAL A 13 -3.48 -25.03 7.73
N PHE A 14 -3.88 -23.82 7.34
CA PHE A 14 -3.64 -23.32 5.98
C PHE A 14 -2.13 -23.22 5.68
N TRP A 15 -1.37 -22.51 6.52
CA TRP A 15 0.06 -22.28 6.28
C TRP A 15 0.91 -23.54 6.45
N THR A 16 0.51 -24.46 7.33
CA THR A 16 1.12 -25.78 7.44
C THR A 16 0.91 -26.57 6.15
N ARG A 17 -0.29 -26.59 5.57
CA ARG A 17 -0.52 -27.24 4.28
C ARG A 17 0.29 -26.62 3.13
N VAL A 18 0.41 -25.29 3.10
CA VAL A 18 1.23 -24.59 2.11
C VAL A 18 2.70 -24.99 2.27
N ARG A 19 3.21 -25.04 3.51
CA ARG A 19 4.57 -25.50 3.81
C ARG A 19 4.78 -26.93 3.33
N THR A 20 3.92 -27.87 3.70
CA THR A 20 4.03 -29.28 3.31
C THR A 20 4.12 -29.41 1.79
N ARG A 21 3.19 -28.78 1.06
CA ARG A 21 3.19 -28.83 -0.40
C ARG A 21 4.41 -28.15 -1.04
N MET A 22 4.94 -27.11 -0.39
CA MET A 22 6.17 -26.47 -0.85
C MET A 22 7.38 -27.37 -0.63
N GLU A 23 7.49 -28.02 0.53
CA GLU A 23 8.58 -28.94 0.87
C GLU A 23 8.53 -30.24 0.05
N GLU A 24 7.34 -30.68 -0.38
CA GLU A 24 7.13 -31.80 -1.31
C GLU A 24 7.51 -31.48 -2.77
N SER A 25 7.61 -30.20 -3.14
CA SER A 25 8.01 -29.81 -4.50
C SER A 25 9.44 -30.27 -4.76
N GLU A 26 9.68 -30.96 -5.89
CA GLU A 26 10.97 -31.55 -6.26
C GLU A 26 12.15 -30.58 -6.10
N VAL A 27 11.96 -29.33 -6.53
CA VAL A 27 12.98 -28.27 -6.47
C VAL A 27 13.37 -27.94 -5.03
N ILE A 28 12.38 -27.84 -4.15
CA ILE A 28 12.58 -27.45 -2.75
C ILE A 28 13.05 -28.67 -1.93
N ALA A 29 12.47 -29.85 -2.15
CA ALA A 29 12.89 -31.09 -1.54
C ALA A 29 14.37 -31.37 -1.82
N ALA A 30 14.80 -31.24 -3.09
CA ALA A 30 16.19 -31.40 -3.48
C ALA A 30 17.10 -30.35 -2.83
N ALA A 31 16.66 -29.09 -2.74
CA ALA A 31 17.42 -28.01 -2.11
C ALA A 31 17.56 -28.19 -0.58
N ILE A 32 16.52 -28.71 0.09
CA ILE A 32 16.57 -29.06 1.51
C ILE A 32 17.54 -30.23 1.73
N LYS A 33 17.44 -31.28 0.91
CA LYS A 33 18.36 -32.43 0.97
C LYS A 33 19.82 -32.03 0.72
N ALA A 34 20.06 -31.05 -0.16
CA ALA A 34 21.37 -30.49 -0.44
C ALA A 34 21.86 -29.49 0.63
N GLY A 35 21.11 -29.26 1.72
CA GLY A 35 21.47 -28.33 2.78
C GLY A 35 21.42 -26.84 2.38
N LYS A 36 20.90 -26.51 1.19
CA LYS A 36 20.80 -25.12 0.71
C LYS A 36 19.73 -24.33 1.44
N TYR A 37 18.66 -25.01 1.87
CA TYR A 37 17.57 -24.40 2.64
C TYR A 37 17.21 -25.26 3.85
N GLY A 38 16.95 -24.60 4.98
CA GLY A 38 16.35 -25.23 6.15
C GLY A 38 14.83 -25.30 6.03
N SER A 39 14.23 -26.26 6.73
CA SER A 39 12.77 -26.32 6.88
C SER A 39 12.26 -25.10 7.64
N ARG A 40 11.16 -24.49 7.17
CA ARG A 40 10.65 -23.21 7.70
C ARG A 40 9.40 -23.42 8.56
N SER A 41 9.26 -22.67 9.65
CA SER A 41 8.00 -22.66 10.40
C SER A 41 6.86 -22.03 9.60
N TRP A 42 5.61 -22.41 9.92
CA TRP A 42 4.43 -21.83 9.27
C TRP A 42 4.32 -20.32 9.54
N THR A 43 4.73 -19.86 10.72
CA THR A 43 4.77 -18.43 11.10
C THR A 43 5.75 -17.64 10.25
N SER A 44 6.95 -18.20 10.02
CA SER A 44 7.98 -17.60 9.16
C SER A 44 7.49 -17.49 7.72
N LEU A 45 6.87 -18.54 7.19
CA LEU A 45 6.33 -18.55 5.83
C LEU A 45 5.21 -17.50 5.65
N LYS A 46 4.29 -17.42 6.60
CA LYS A 46 3.22 -16.41 6.63
C LYS A 46 3.80 -14.99 6.64
N SER A 47 4.77 -14.73 7.52
CA SER A 47 5.42 -13.41 7.63
C SER A 47 6.10 -13.02 6.32
N HIS A 48 6.91 -13.93 5.77
CA HIS A 48 7.61 -13.73 4.50
C HIS A 48 6.65 -13.44 3.34
N PHE A 49 5.55 -14.20 3.24
CA PHE A 49 4.52 -13.94 2.25
C PHE A 49 3.85 -12.57 2.42
N GLY A 50 3.64 -12.14 3.66
CA GLY A 50 3.13 -10.81 3.98
C GLY A 50 4.05 -9.70 3.46
N ASP A 51 5.35 -9.83 3.69
CA ASP A 51 6.34 -8.84 3.22
C ASP A 51 6.49 -8.84 1.71
N LEU A 52 6.51 -10.02 1.09
CA LEU A 52 6.46 -10.17 -0.36
C LEU A 52 5.22 -9.47 -0.93
N SER A 53 4.05 -9.66 -0.31
CA SER A 53 2.79 -9.05 -0.73
C SER A 53 2.83 -7.52 -0.64
N LYS A 54 3.46 -6.96 0.38
CA LYS A 54 3.67 -5.51 0.52
C LYS A 54 4.59 -4.97 -0.59
N LYS A 55 5.74 -5.62 -0.83
CA LYS A 55 6.68 -5.26 -1.91
C LYS A 55 6.00 -5.33 -3.28
N ALA A 56 5.28 -6.42 -3.55
CA ALA A 56 4.53 -6.59 -4.79
C ALA A 56 3.48 -5.50 -4.96
N SER A 57 2.71 -5.16 -3.91
CA SER A 57 1.69 -4.10 -3.97
C SER A 57 2.27 -2.73 -4.34
N LYS A 58 3.46 -2.41 -3.84
CA LYS A 58 4.20 -1.19 -4.21
C LYS A 58 4.63 -1.24 -5.67
N PHE A 59 5.23 -2.34 -6.13
CA PHE A 59 5.63 -2.50 -7.53
C PHE A 59 4.44 -2.40 -8.49
N ILE A 60 3.32 -3.02 -8.14
CA ILE A 60 2.05 -2.93 -8.87
C ILE A 60 1.60 -1.47 -9.04
N ARG A 61 1.76 -0.65 -8.00
CA ARG A 61 1.46 0.79 -8.07
C ARG A 61 2.37 1.50 -9.07
N CYS A 62 3.66 1.18 -9.07
CA CYS A 62 4.63 1.72 -10.02
C CYS A 62 4.24 1.34 -11.47
N VAL A 63 3.90 0.07 -11.71
CA VAL A 63 3.43 -0.40 -13.03
C VAL A 63 2.17 0.35 -13.47
N LYS A 64 1.20 0.57 -12.56
CA LYS A 64 -0.01 1.34 -12.88
C LYS A 64 0.31 2.79 -13.25
N LYS A 65 1.21 3.43 -12.50
CA LYS A 65 1.64 4.83 -12.73
C LYS A 65 2.33 4.98 -14.09
N VAL A 66 3.22 4.04 -14.44
CA VAL A 66 3.86 4.03 -15.76
C VAL A 66 2.86 3.76 -16.87
N LYS A 67 1.93 2.80 -16.68
CA LYS A 67 0.88 2.51 -17.67
C LYS A 67 -0.08 3.69 -17.88
N SER A 68 -0.37 4.50 -16.87
CA SER A 68 -1.20 5.71 -17.01
C SER A 68 -0.51 6.88 -17.70
N LEU A 69 0.82 6.96 -17.60
CA LEU A 69 1.64 8.00 -18.24
C LEU A 69 2.10 7.59 -19.65
N ARG A 70 1.73 6.39 -20.11
CA ARG A 70 2.38 5.74 -21.24
C ARG A 70 2.20 6.56 -22.52
N GLU A 71 3.32 7.08 -23.01
CA GLU A 71 3.46 7.71 -24.32
C GLU A 71 3.36 6.64 -25.43
N SER A 72 2.77 7.03 -26.56
CA SER A 72 2.59 6.18 -27.74
C SER A 72 3.92 5.52 -28.14
N GLY A 73 3.90 4.19 -28.35
CA GLY A 73 5.07 3.42 -28.80
C GLY A 73 5.89 2.70 -27.70
N THR A 74 5.65 2.96 -26.41
CA THR A 74 6.35 2.24 -25.33
C THR A 74 5.93 0.77 -25.31
N THR A 75 6.82 -0.23 -25.32
CA THR A 75 6.41 -1.66 -25.23
C THR A 75 6.04 -2.07 -23.79
N GLU A 76 5.48 -3.27 -23.58
CA GLU A 76 5.22 -3.76 -22.21
C GLU A 76 6.50 -4.02 -21.42
N ARG A 77 7.59 -4.45 -22.09
CA ARG A 77 8.90 -4.61 -21.45
C ARG A 77 9.45 -3.26 -20.99
N ASP A 78 9.35 -2.24 -21.83
CA ASP A 78 9.81 -0.89 -21.46
C ASP A 78 9.02 -0.32 -20.29
N ALA A 79 7.70 -0.58 -20.24
CA ALA A 79 6.87 -0.19 -19.12
C ALA A 79 7.27 -0.89 -17.81
N LEU A 80 7.73 -2.14 -17.86
CA LEU A 80 8.23 -2.85 -16.68
C LEU A 80 9.60 -2.32 -16.23
N LEU A 81 10.51 -2.01 -17.16
CA LEU A 81 11.81 -1.40 -16.85
C LEU A 81 11.62 -0.03 -16.19
N LYS A 82 10.79 0.84 -16.78
CA LYS A 82 10.41 2.13 -16.18
C LYS A 82 9.76 1.95 -14.80
N ALA A 83 8.94 0.92 -14.61
CA ALA A 83 8.33 0.64 -13.32
C ALA A 83 9.34 0.18 -12.26
N GLN A 84 10.38 -0.55 -12.68
CA GLN A 84 11.48 -0.99 -11.82
C GLN A 84 12.33 0.19 -11.36
N GLU A 85 12.68 1.09 -12.27
CA GLU A 85 13.38 2.34 -11.96
C GLU A 85 12.56 3.21 -11.00
N LEU A 86 11.27 3.38 -11.28
CA LEU A 86 10.36 4.14 -10.42
C LEU A 86 10.23 3.50 -9.02
N TYR A 87 10.20 2.17 -8.94
CA TYR A 87 10.19 1.47 -7.65
C TYR A 87 11.48 1.72 -6.86
N HIS A 88 12.63 1.73 -7.52
CA HIS A 88 13.92 2.01 -6.91
C HIS A 88 13.96 3.43 -6.34
N VAL A 89 13.56 4.43 -7.12
CA VAL A 89 13.49 5.84 -6.69
C VAL A 89 12.54 6.04 -5.50
N GLU A 90 11.37 5.38 -5.50
CA GLU A 90 10.37 5.56 -4.44
C GLU A 90 10.66 4.76 -3.15
N ASN A 91 11.36 3.62 -3.24
CA ASN A 91 11.56 2.70 -2.12
C ASN A 91 13.02 2.46 -1.72
N ASN A 92 13.99 3.10 -2.37
CA ASN A 92 15.43 2.89 -2.18
C ASN A 92 15.83 1.40 -2.19
N SER A 93 15.17 0.61 -3.03
CA SER A 93 15.38 -0.85 -3.13
C SER A 93 14.99 -1.36 -4.51
N THR A 94 15.64 -2.42 -4.96
CA THR A 94 15.29 -3.11 -6.20
C THR A 94 14.17 -4.12 -5.94
N PHE A 95 13.20 -4.20 -6.86
CA PHE A 95 12.17 -5.23 -6.78
C PHE A 95 12.70 -6.57 -7.31
N GLU A 96 12.96 -7.51 -6.41
CA GLU A 96 13.59 -8.81 -6.71
C GLU A 96 12.64 -9.82 -7.38
N TYR A 97 11.32 -9.62 -7.29
CA TYR A 97 10.32 -10.64 -7.65
C TYR A 97 9.65 -10.36 -9.00
N GLN A 98 10.38 -9.78 -9.96
CA GLN A 98 9.85 -9.42 -11.26
C GLN A 98 9.37 -10.64 -12.05
N ALA A 99 10.12 -11.74 -12.04
CA ALA A 99 9.70 -12.99 -12.70
C ALA A 99 8.37 -13.51 -12.15
N CYS A 100 8.22 -13.51 -10.81
CA CYS A 100 6.97 -13.91 -10.15
C CYS A 100 5.80 -12.99 -10.52
N TYR A 101 6.06 -11.70 -10.72
CA TYR A 101 5.04 -10.75 -11.17
C TYR A 101 4.58 -11.08 -12.60
N VAL A 102 5.51 -11.34 -13.52
CA VAL A 102 5.19 -11.67 -14.92
C VAL A 102 4.35 -12.95 -14.98
N GLU A 103 4.76 -14.00 -14.28
CA GLU A 103 4.03 -15.28 -14.23
C GLU A 103 2.61 -15.09 -13.67
N ARG A 104 2.48 -14.38 -12.55
CA ARG A 104 1.16 -14.14 -11.94
C ARG A 104 0.29 -13.21 -12.79
N SER A 105 0.85 -12.28 -13.55
CA SER A 105 0.11 -11.32 -14.38
C SER A 105 -0.74 -11.97 -15.49
N VAL A 106 -0.37 -13.20 -15.90
CA VAL A 106 -1.12 -14.02 -16.85
C VAL A 106 -2.37 -14.63 -16.19
N CYS A 107 -2.31 -14.93 -14.89
CA CYS A 107 -3.42 -15.55 -14.17
C CYS A 107 -4.65 -14.61 -14.11
N PRO A 108 -5.83 -15.00 -14.63
CA PRO A 108 -7.01 -14.15 -14.66
C PRO A 108 -7.46 -13.66 -13.28
N LYS A 109 -7.33 -14.51 -12.25
CA LYS A 109 -7.67 -14.15 -10.86
C LYS A 109 -6.79 -13.01 -10.35
N PHE A 110 -5.49 -13.08 -10.62
CA PHE A 110 -4.54 -12.05 -10.24
C PHE A 110 -4.74 -10.77 -11.05
N ARG A 111 -4.99 -10.88 -12.37
CA ARG A 111 -5.30 -9.73 -13.22
C ARG A 111 -6.56 -8.99 -12.76
N LYS A 112 -7.62 -9.68 -12.33
CA LYS A 112 -8.81 -9.04 -11.74
C LYS A 112 -8.47 -8.29 -10.46
N LEU A 113 -7.70 -8.89 -9.55
CA LEU A 113 -7.23 -8.23 -8.33
C LEU A 113 -6.41 -6.97 -8.63
N MET A 114 -5.58 -7.03 -9.67
CA MET A 114 -4.79 -5.91 -10.17
C MET A 114 -5.65 -4.78 -10.75
N GLN A 115 -6.80 -5.09 -11.35
CA GLN A 115 -7.70 -4.10 -11.94
C GLN A 115 -8.60 -3.41 -10.91
N VAL A 116 -8.75 -3.97 -9.70
CA VAL A 116 -9.48 -3.29 -8.62
C VAL A 116 -8.70 -2.02 -8.27
N SER A 117 -9.16 -0.89 -8.80
CA SER A 117 -8.75 0.42 -8.33
C SER A 117 -9.12 0.50 -6.85
N ASN A 118 -8.22 1.01 -6.01
CA ASN A 118 -8.57 1.44 -4.66
C ASN A 118 -9.52 2.66 -4.73
N LYS A 119 -10.73 2.48 -5.26
CA LYS A 119 -11.87 3.25 -4.78
C LYS A 119 -11.99 2.78 -3.35
N ARG A 120 -11.59 3.61 -2.39
CA ARG A 120 -11.91 3.39 -0.98
C ARG A 120 -13.43 3.42 -0.86
N LYS A 121 -14.09 2.31 -1.18
CA LYS A 121 -15.44 2.02 -0.72
C LYS A 121 -15.22 1.46 0.68
N SER A 122 -15.63 2.23 1.68
CA SER A 122 -15.87 1.72 3.02
C SER A 122 -16.88 0.58 2.90
N LEU A 123 -16.41 -0.65 2.75
CA LEU A 123 -17.26 -1.81 2.88
C LEU A 123 -17.48 -2.00 4.39
N LYS A 124 -18.59 -1.46 4.89
CA LYS A 124 -19.16 -1.94 6.16
C LYS A 124 -19.40 -3.44 5.98
N LEU A 125 -18.71 -4.25 6.75
CA LEU A 125 -19.11 -5.64 6.98
C LEU A 125 -20.50 -5.59 7.64
N CYS A 126 -21.55 -5.96 6.90
CA CYS A 126 -22.77 -6.42 7.54
C CYS A 126 -22.46 -7.80 8.13
N GLY A 127 -22.30 -7.84 9.45
CA GLY A 127 -22.62 -9.03 10.23
C GLY A 127 -24.12 -9.02 10.43
N GLU A 128 -24.82 -9.91 9.75
CA GLU A 128 -26.26 -10.09 9.88
C GLU A 128 -26.50 -11.32 10.77
N ASN A 129 -26.68 -11.05 12.07
CA ASN A 129 -27.24 -11.98 13.05
C ASN A 129 -28.26 -11.19 13.88
N ALA A 130 -29.52 -11.24 13.47
CA ALA A 130 -30.71 -10.98 14.30
C ALA A 130 -31.90 -11.57 13.51
N ARG A 131 -32.36 -12.79 13.81
CA ARG A 131 -33.44 -13.07 14.78
C ARG A 131 -34.55 -12.01 14.74
N ASP A 132 -35.49 -12.28 13.83
CA ASP A 132 -36.90 -12.52 14.11
C ASP A 132 -37.58 -11.63 15.16
N SER A 133 -38.49 -10.75 14.70
CA SER A 133 -39.84 -10.58 15.25
C SER A 133 -40.59 -9.49 14.47
N SER A 134 -41.71 -9.88 13.88
CA SER A 134 -42.71 -9.01 13.26
C SER A 134 -43.44 -8.15 14.29
N ALA A 135 -43.80 -6.93 13.92
CA ALA A 135 -45.08 -6.33 14.29
C ALA A 135 -45.42 -5.18 13.34
N ALA A 136 -46.63 -5.24 12.80
CA ALA A 136 -47.27 -4.26 11.94
C ALA A 136 -47.58 -2.95 12.70
N ASN A 137 -47.67 -1.82 11.98
CA ASN A 137 -48.95 -1.12 11.81
C ASN A 137 -48.87 -0.06 10.70
N GLU A 138 -50.02 0.14 10.07
CA GLU A 138 -50.34 1.00 8.93
C GLU A 138 -50.62 2.46 9.35
N GLY A 139 -50.68 3.38 8.37
CA GLY A 139 -51.49 4.60 8.50
C GLY A 139 -50.97 5.92 7.89
N THR A 140 -51.35 6.17 6.64
CA THR A 140 -51.99 7.41 6.12
C THR A 140 -51.21 8.76 6.02
N THR A 141 -50.92 9.13 4.76
CA THR A 141 -51.18 10.40 4.03
C THR A 141 -51.10 11.78 4.71
N ALA A 142 -50.25 12.69 4.19
CA ALA A 142 -50.61 14.05 3.74
C ALA A 142 -49.39 14.83 3.19
N LEU A 143 -49.60 15.53 2.05
CA LEU A 143 -48.72 16.58 1.51
C LEU A 143 -48.90 17.90 2.29
N SER A 144 -47.82 18.66 2.48
CA SER A 144 -47.76 20.09 2.14
C SER A 144 -46.37 20.71 2.36
N SER A 145 -46.00 21.57 1.42
CA SER A 145 -44.83 22.44 1.41
C SER A 145 -44.87 23.51 2.50
N THR A 146 -43.72 23.93 3.04
CA THR A 146 -43.31 25.34 3.20
C THR A 146 -41.91 25.44 3.84
N SER A 147 -41.23 26.54 3.54
CA SER A 147 -39.89 26.94 3.94
C SER A 147 -39.70 27.17 5.45
N GLY A 148 -38.48 26.95 5.95
CA GLY A 148 -38.03 27.52 7.23
C GLY A 148 -36.63 27.07 7.62
N GLU A 149 -35.68 28.01 7.67
CA GLU A 149 -34.37 27.84 8.29
C GLU A 149 -34.47 27.51 9.79
N GLY A 150 -33.61 26.63 10.29
CA GLY A 150 -33.50 26.38 11.73
C GLY A 150 -32.43 25.35 12.10
N LYS A 151 -31.37 25.82 12.77
CA LYS A 151 -30.24 25.05 13.31
C LYS A 151 -30.68 23.92 14.25
N GLY A 152 -30.02 22.76 14.13
CA GLY A 152 -30.10 21.69 15.13
C GLY A 152 -28.97 20.68 14.98
N ALA A 153 -27.89 20.87 15.75
CA ALA A 153 -26.82 19.89 15.91
C ALA A 153 -27.34 18.64 16.63
N LYS A 154 -27.04 17.45 16.14
CA LYS A 154 -27.11 16.20 16.91
C LYS A 154 -25.89 15.31 16.64
N GLU A 155 -25.40 14.77 17.75
CA GLU A 155 -24.07 14.25 18.02
C GLU A 155 -23.64 13.05 17.18
N ALA A 156 -22.35 13.05 16.79
CA ALA A 156 -21.64 11.87 16.33
C ALA A 156 -21.05 11.12 17.54
N ASN A 157 -21.72 10.04 17.97
CA ASN A 157 -21.16 9.15 18.97
C ASN A 157 -20.24 8.09 18.33
N GLY A 158 -18.97 8.06 18.74
CA GLY A 158 -18.18 6.83 18.81
C GLY A 158 -17.08 6.58 17.78
N VAL A 159 -16.26 7.57 17.39
CA VAL A 159 -14.96 7.29 16.74
C VAL A 159 -13.93 6.94 17.82
N LYS A 160 -13.38 5.73 17.80
CA LYS A 160 -12.17 5.39 18.57
C LYS A 160 -10.99 6.16 17.96
N TYR A 161 -10.68 7.32 18.52
CA TYR A 161 -9.58 8.18 18.08
C TYR A 161 -8.23 7.51 18.34
N SER A 162 -7.46 7.29 17.26
CA SER A 162 -6.00 7.25 17.39
C SER A 162 -5.52 8.61 17.86
N ASN A 163 -4.77 8.64 18.96
CA ASN A 163 -4.38 9.82 19.74
C ASN A 163 -4.02 11.05 18.85
N PRO A 164 -4.87 12.09 18.77
CA PRO A 164 -4.72 13.20 17.83
C PRO A 164 -3.42 13.99 18.03
N LYS A 165 -2.90 14.04 19.27
CA LYS A 165 -1.62 14.68 19.60
C LYS A 165 -0.44 14.11 18.79
N ARG A 166 -0.38 12.77 18.62
CA ARG A 166 0.71 12.11 17.88
C ARG A 166 0.67 12.40 16.38
N SER A 167 -0.52 12.68 15.84
CA SER A 167 -0.68 13.06 14.43
C SER A 167 -0.27 14.51 14.17
N GLN A 168 -0.60 15.42 15.09
CA GLN A 168 -0.24 16.83 15.03
C GLN A 168 1.26 17.04 15.22
N GLU A 169 1.86 16.34 16.19
CA GLU A 169 3.30 16.38 16.47
C GLU A 169 4.14 15.91 15.27
N ARG A 170 3.69 14.86 14.56
CA ARG A 170 4.35 14.42 13.31
C ARG A 170 4.23 15.43 12.18
N LEU A 171 3.12 16.17 12.11
CA LEU A 171 2.95 17.23 11.11
C LEU A 171 3.87 18.42 11.41
N GLN A 172 3.95 18.83 12.68
CA GLN A 172 4.82 19.90 13.14
C GLN A 172 6.30 19.55 12.95
N ALA A 173 6.72 18.33 13.32
CA ALA A 173 8.11 17.88 13.12
C ALA A 173 8.52 17.88 11.64
N ARG A 174 7.59 17.57 10.73
CA ARG A 174 7.85 17.64 9.27
C ARG A 174 7.96 19.08 8.78
N ALA A 175 7.14 20.00 9.30
CA ALA A 175 7.20 21.41 8.95
C ALA A 175 8.51 22.05 9.42
N VAL A 176 8.93 21.78 10.66
CA VAL A 176 10.21 22.27 11.21
C VAL A 176 11.39 21.76 10.38
N LYS A 177 11.45 20.45 10.10
CA LYS A 177 12.52 19.88 9.28
C LYS A 177 12.59 20.47 7.86
N ALA A 178 11.43 20.77 7.26
CA ALA A 178 11.40 21.42 5.95
C ALA A 178 11.96 22.85 6.01
N GLN A 179 11.65 23.60 7.07
CA GLN A 179 12.16 24.94 7.29
C GLN A 179 13.68 24.95 7.59
N GLU A 180 14.17 24.01 8.39
CA GLU A 180 15.61 23.84 8.64
C GLU A 180 16.40 23.57 7.36
N ASN A 181 15.88 22.67 6.51
CA ASN A 181 16.51 22.36 5.22
C ASN A 181 16.55 23.59 4.30
N LEU A 182 15.47 24.39 4.27
CA LEU A 182 15.43 25.63 3.48
C LEU A 182 16.42 26.67 4.04
N SER A 183 16.49 26.84 5.35
CA SER A 183 17.42 27.77 6.02
C SER A 183 18.88 27.38 5.76
N SER A 184 19.21 26.09 5.93
CA SER A 184 20.55 25.57 5.64
C SER A 184 20.93 25.77 4.17
N SER A 185 20.01 25.51 3.23
CA SER A 185 20.24 25.73 1.80
C SER A 185 20.47 27.21 1.47
N MET A 186 19.72 28.12 2.09
CA MET A 186 19.91 29.56 1.91
C MET A 186 21.26 30.03 2.48
N ALA A 187 21.65 29.54 3.65
CA ALA A 187 22.94 29.88 4.27
C ALA A 187 24.12 29.43 3.39
N SER A 188 24.06 28.21 2.83
CA SER A 188 25.08 27.74 1.88
C SER A 188 25.16 28.61 0.62
N LYS A 189 24.01 29.03 0.08
CA LYS A 189 23.97 29.92 -1.09
C LYS A 189 24.54 31.30 -0.79
N THR A 190 24.29 31.86 0.40
CA THR A 190 24.86 33.16 0.79
C THR A 190 26.37 33.10 0.96
N GLU A 191 26.91 32.02 1.52
CA GLU A 191 28.36 31.87 1.65
C GLU A 191 29.04 31.73 0.28
N VAL A 192 28.47 30.93 -0.62
CA VAL A 192 28.97 30.83 -2.01
C VAL A 192 28.93 32.19 -2.72
N ALA A 193 27.88 32.99 -2.51
CA ALA A 193 27.78 34.33 -3.09
C ALA A 193 28.85 35.28 -2.53
N LYS A 194 29.11 35.26 -1.22
CA LYS A 194 30.16 36.06 -0.58
C LYS A 194 31.55 35.67 -1.09
N THR A 195 31.86 34.37 -1.21
CA THR A 195 33.14 33.90 -1.74
C THR A 195 33.34 34.36 -3.19
N ARG A 196 32.29 34.28 -4.02
CA ARG A 196 32.34 34.76 -5.41
C ARG A 196 32.57 36.27 -5.52
N LEU A 197 32.02 37.06 -4.59
CA LEU A 197 32.27 38.50 -4.55
C LEU A 197 33.72 38.81 -4.18
N ARG A 198 34.29 38.17 -3.15
CA ARG A 198 35.70 38.37 -2.78
C ARG A 198 36.66 38.01 -3.91
N ILE A 199 36.44 36.88 -4.59
CA ILE A 199 37.27 36.47 -5.73
C ILE A 199 37.21 37.53 -6.85
N ARG A 200 36.03 38.12 -7.10
CA ARG A 200 35.87 39.16 -8.12
C ARG A 200 36.56 40.47 -7.72
N GLU A 201 36.53 40.83 -6.44
CA GLU A 201 37.22 42.02 -5.91
C GLU A 201 38.76 41.85 -5.96
N GLU A 202 39.27 40.67 -5.62
CA GLU A 202 40.71 40.35 -5.72
C GLU A 202 41.21 40.37 -7.18
N GLN A 203 40.38 39.90 -8.13
CA GLN A 203 40.69 39.96 -9.56
C GLN A 203 40.66 41.38 -10.15
N ALA A 204 39.97 42.33 -9.51
CA ALA A 204 39.87 43.71 -9.97
C ALA A 204 41.02 44.61 -9.47
N LEU A 205 41.86 44.10 -8.56
CA LEU A 205 43.01 44.81 -7.98
C LEU A 205 44.36 44.38 -8.59
N GLN A 206 44.35 43.49 -9.58
CA GLN A 206 45.49 43.12 -10.43
C GLN A 206 45.41 43.81 -11.79
#